data_AF-A0A7S4REM7-F1
#
_entry.id   AF-A0A7S4REM7-F1
#
_cell.length_a   1.000
_cell.length_b   1.000
_cell.length_c   1.000
_cell.angle_alpha   90.00
_cell.angle_beta   90.00
_cell.angle_gamma   90.00
#
_symmetry.space_group_name_H-M   'P 1'
#
loop_
_entity.id
_entity.type
_entity.pdbx_description
1 polymer ?
#
loop_
_entity_poly.entity_id
_entity_poly.type
_entity_poly.pdbx_seq_one_letter_code
_entity_poly.pdbx_strand_id
1 'polypeptide(L)'
;MILYKFHENYADADKIAHQVYQPNSPVLQEIASEFGSAVLTEDKSEINRKELGKIVFADSNAMKKLEQIVWPHAKNLIRSEITQLSTNTTSTPSIIVLEAAILLDAQWDDLCDAVWIITAPYDIALQRLIEKRSMKQEDAQKKNGRTRR
;
A
#
# COMPACT_ATOMS: atom_id res chain seq x y z
N MET A 1 -11.32 2.63 13.91
CA MET A 1 -12.26 2.22 14.97
C MET A 1 -13.55 1.56 14.45
N ILE A 2 -13.74 1.37 13.12
CA ILE A 2 -14.83 0.53 12.56
C ILE A 2 -14.35 -0.93 12.35
N LEU A 3 -13.08 -1.11 12.00
CA LEU A 3 -12.47 -2.40 11.63
C LEU A 3 -12.31 -3.38 12.80
N TYR A 4 -12.25 -2.88 14.04
CA TYR A 4 -12.23 -3.70 15.26
C TYR A 4 -13.52 -4.51 15.49
N LYS A 5 -14.53 -4.43 14.62
CA LYS A 5 -15.68 -5.36 14.68
C LYS A 5 -15.52 -6.56 13.74
N PHE A 6 -14.50 -6.57 12.88
CA PHE A 6 -14.25 -7.57 11.85
C PHE A 6 -12.95 -8.32 12.10
N HIS A 7 -12.56 -8.52 13.37
CA HIS A 7 -11.23 -8.95 13.82
C HIS A 7 -10.59 -10.12 13.07
N GLU A 8 -11.38 -11.02 12.49
CA GLU A 8 -10.89 -12.23 11.79
C GLU A 8 -10.99 -12.15 10.26
N ASN A 9 -11.66 -11.13 9.69
CA ASN A 9 -11.94 -11.02 8.24
C ASN A 9 -11.46 -9.67 7.68
N TYR A 10 -10.18 -9.36 7.89
CA TYR A 10 -9.60 -8.07 7.55
C TYR A 10 -8.28 -8.25 6.78
N ALA A 11 -8.18 -7.61 5.61
CA ALA A 11 -6.98 -7.56 4.80
C ALA A 11 -6.41 -6.14 4.78
N ASP A 12 -5.14 -6.01 5.17
CA ASP A 12 -4.41 -4.76 5.20
C ASP A 12 -3.53 -4.65 3.95
N ALA A 13 -3.99 -3.90 2.94
CA ALA A 13 -3.31 -3.82 1.66
C ALA A 13 -1.92 -3.20 1.77
N ASP A 14 -1.70 -2.27 2.70
CA ASP A 14 -0.38 -1.65 2.92
C ASP A 14 0.60 -2.69 3.49
N LYS A 15 0.16 -3.52 4.44
CA LYS A 15 0.99 -4.62 4.95
C LYS A 15 1.27 -5.67 3.88
N ILE A 16 0.26 -6.05 3.10
CA ILE A 16 0.42 -7.05 2.03
C ILE A 16 1.32 -6.51 0.91
N ALA A 17 1.20 -5.24 0.54
CA ALA A 17 2.06 -4.59 -0.44
C ALA A 17 3.54 -4.59 0.00
N HIS A 18 3.83 -4.51 1.30
CA HIS A 18 5.21 -4.66 1.79
C HIS A 18 5.77 -6.08 1.61
N GLN A 19 4.92 -7.09 1.43
CA GLN A 19 5.36 -8.46 1.16
C GLN A 19 5.78 -8.68 -0.30
N VAL A 20 5.41 -7.75 -1.20
CA VAL A 20 5.72 -7.84 -2.64
C VAL A 20 7.22 -7.92 -2.91
N TYR A 21 8.05 -7.28 -2.08
CA TYR A 21 9.51 -7.26 -2.24
C TYR A 21 10.25 -8.08 -1.18
N GLN A 22 9.61 -9.12 -0.64
CA GLN A 22 10.32 -10.05 0.24
C GLN A 22 11.56 -10.62 -0.48
N PRO A 23 12.57 -11.05 0.29
CA PRO A 23 13.78 -11.62 -0.27
C PRO A 23 13.45 -12.69 -1.31
N ASN A 24 14.15 -12.67 -2.45
CA ASN A 24 13.94 -13.59 -3.58
C ASN A 24 12.58 -13.50 -4.29
N SER A 25 11.78 -12.46 -4.06
CA SER A 25 10.59 -12.20 -4.87
C SER A 25 10.94 -11.88 -6.33
N PRO A 26 10.11 -12.28 -7.31
CA PRO A 26 10.34 -11.93 -8.72
C PRO A 26 10.37 -10.41 -8.95
N VAL A 27 9.62 -9.67 -8.13
CA VAL A 27 9.52 -8.20 -8.21
C VAL A 27 10.84 -7.51 -7.95
N LEU A 28 11.73 -8.13 -7.16
CA LEU A 28 13.04 -7.59 -6.84
C LEU A 28 13.90 -7.45 -8.10
N GLN A 29 13.83 -8.41 -9.03
CA GLN A 29 14.54 -8.36 -10.31
C GLN A 29 13.93 -7.32 -11.25
N GLU A 30 12.60 -7.19 -11.28
CA GLU A 30 11.91 -6.17 -12.07
C GLU A 30 12.29 -4.76 -11.62
N ILE A 31 12.29 -4.51 -10.31
CA ILE A 31 12.73 -3.24 -9.72
C ILE A 31 14.22 -3.00 -10.02
N ALA A 32 15.08 -4.01 -9.89
CA ALA A 32 16.51 -3.87 -10.20
C ALA A 32 16.76 -3.58 -11.69
N SER A 33 15.95 -4.15 -12.58
CA SER A 33 16.02 -3.89 -14.02
C SER A 33 15.63 -2.46 -14.36
N GLU A 34 14.65 -1.89 -13.67
CA GLU A 34 14.16 -0.53 -13.92
C GLU A 34 15.04 0.55 -13.27
N PHE A 35 15.44 0.35 -12.01
CA PHE A 35 16.14 1.36 -11.21
C PHE A 35 17.63 1.10 -11.03
N GLY A 36 18.14 0.00 -11.60
CA GLY A 36 19.53 -0.42 -11.51
C GLY A 36 19.85 -1.21 -10.23
N SER A 37 20.94 -1.98 -10.26
CA SER A 37 21.35 -2.86 -9.16
C SER A 37 21.71 -2.13 -7.86
N ALA A 38 21.91 -0.80 -7.90
CA ALA A 38 22.17 0.03 -6.73
C ALA A 38 20.99 0.09 -5.75
N VAL A 39 19.78 -0.29 -6.18
CA VAL A 39 18.60 -0.37 -5.30
C VAL A 39 18.52 -1.69 -4.53
N LEU A 40 19.47 -2.60 -4.71
CA LEU A 40 19.56 -3.87 -3.98
C LEU A 40 20.53 -3.76 -2.80
N THR A 41 20.39 -4.67 -1.84
CA THR A 41 21.41 -4.92 -0.82
C THR A 41 22.69 -5.47 -1.45
N GLU A 42 23.81 -5.44 -0.72
CA GLU A 42 25.12 -5.87 -1.22
C GLU A 42 25.13 -7.34 -1.68
N ASP A 43 24.40 -8.20 -0.97
CA ASP A 43 24.18 -9.61 -1.28
C ASP A 43 23.09 -9.85 -2.34
N LYS A 44 22.46 -8.77 -2.83
CA LYS A 44 21.38 -8.77 -3.83
C LYS A 44 20.15 -9.61 -3.45
N SER A 45 19.97 -9.88 -2.16
CA SER A 45 18.86 -10.68 -1.65
C SER A 45 17.60 -9.84 -1.42
N GLU A 46 17.75 -8.53 -1.19
CA GLU A 46 16.68 -7.62 -0.78
C GLU A 46 16.72 -6.25 -1.49
N ILE A 47 15.60 -5.51 -1.42
CA ILE A 47 15.53 -4.10 -1.84
C ILE A 47 16.13 -3.20 -0.75
N ASN A 48 17.12 -2.40 -1.11
CA ASN A 48 17.58 -1.26 -0.32
C ASN A 48 16.55 -0.13 -0.40
N ARG A 49 15.57 -0.15 0.52
CA ARG A 49 14.47 0.84 0.58
C ARG A 49 14.95 2.28 0.70
N LYS A 50 16.12 2.50 1.30
CA LYS A 50 16.68 3.85 1.45
C LYS A 50 17.14 4.39 0.10
N GLU A 51 17.85 3.60 -0.69
CA GLU A 51 18.30 4.01 -2.03
C GLU A 51 17.13 4.11 -3.01
N LEU A 52 16.24 3.11 -3.03
CA LEU A 52 15.03 3.17 -3.85
C LEU A 52 14.19 4.40 -3.50
N GLY A 53 13.99 4.66 -2.20
CA GLY A 53 13.24 5.81 -1.70
C GLY A 53 13.80 7.15 -2.19
N LYS A 54 15.12 7.34 -2.18
CA LYS A 54 15.74 8.57 -2.71
C LYS A 54 15.36 8.82 -4.17
N ILE A 55 15.35 7.76 -4.99
CA ILE A 55 15.04 7.85 -6.42
C ILE A 55 13.55 8.20 -6.60
N VAL A 56 12.65 7.40 -6.03
CA VAL A 56 11.21 7.54 -6.30
C VAL A 56 10.57 8.74 -5.60
N PHE A 57 11.13 9.22 -4.48
CA PHE A 57 10.63 10.44 -3.83
C PHE A 57 11.17 11.73 -4.47
N ALA A 58 12.28 11.65 -5.22
CA ALA A 58 12.83 12.78 -5.96
C ALA A 58 12.18 12.96 -7.34
N ASP A 59 11.71 11.88 -7.97
CA ASP A 59 11.09 11.91 -9.30
C ASP A 59 9.72 11.22 -9.34
N SER A 60 8.70 12.00 -9.68
CA SER A 60 7.32 11.49 -9.84
C SER A 60 7.16 10.45 -10.95
N ASN A 61 7.99 10.49 -12.01
CA ASN A 61 7.96 9.47 -13.05
C ASN A 61 8.57 8.16 -12.56
N ALA A 62 9.67 8.24 -11.79
CA ALA A 62 10.23 7.09 -11.10
C ALA A 62 9.24 6.46 -10.11
N MET A 63 8.48 7.27 -9.35
CA MET A 63 7.40 6.75 -8.50
C MET A 63 6.35 5.98 -9.30
N LYS A 64 5.86 6.54 -10.41
CA LYS A 64 4.87 5.87 -11.27
C LYS A 64 5.37 4.56 -11.84
N LYS A 65 6.64 4.51 -12.25
CA LYS A 65 7.28 3.28 -12.74
C LYS A 65 7.34 2.22 -11.64
N LEU A 66 7.69 2.62 -10.42
CA LEU A 66 7.65 1.72 -9.28
C LEU A 66 6.21 1.23 -9.08
N GLU A 67 5.23 2.12 -8.95
CA GLU A 67 3.81 1.77 -8.80
C GLU A 67 3.32 0.78 -9.87
N GLN A 68 3.69 0.97 -11.13
CA GLN A 68 3.35 0.05 -12.24
C GLN A 68 3.93 -1.35 -12.09
N ILE A 69 5.14 -1.47 -11.54
CA ILE A 69 5.75 -2.77 -11.23
C ILE A 69 5.04 -3.37 -10.02
N VAL A 70 4.89 -2.61 -8.94
CA VAL A 70 4.43 -3.06 -7.63
C VAL A 70 2.96 -3.50 -7.63
N TRP A 71 2.08 -2.63 -8.13
CA TRP A 71 0.66 -2.72 -7.86
C TRP A 71 0.03 -4.00 -8.42
N PRO A 72 0.40 -4.51 -9.61
CA PRO A 72 -0.09 -5.80 -10.10
C PRO A 72 0.24 -6.96 -9.14
N HIS A 73 1.46 -7.01 -8.60
CA HIS A 73 1.84 -8.06 -7.66
C HIS A 73 1.13 -7.90 -6.32
N ALA A 74 1.01 -6.68 -5.80
CA ALA A 74 0.24 -6.39 -4.59
C ALA A 74 -1.22 -6.84 -4.74
N LYS A 75 -1.86 -6.50 -5.87
CA LYS A 75 -3.24 -6.90 -6.19
C LYS A 75 -3.43 -8.42 -6.16
N ASN A 76 -2.46 -9.17 -6.72
CA ASN A 76 -2.50 -10.63 -6.71
C ASN A 76 -2.35 -11.23 -5.31
N LEU A 77 -1.46 -10.68 -4.48
CA LEU A 77 -1.32 -11.10 -3.09
C LEU A 77 -2.60 -10.79 -2.29
N ILE A 78 -3.18 -9.60 -2.47
CA ILE A 78 -4.45 -9.21 -1.82
C ILE A 78 -5.59 -10.14 -2.22
N ARG A 79 -5.73 -10.45 -3.52
CA ARG A 79 -6.73 -11.42 -4.00
C ARG A 79 -6.54 -12.80 -3.37
N SER A 80 -5.29 -13.22 -3.19
CA SER A 80 -4.98 -14.50 -2.56
C SER A 80 -5.36 -14.50 -1.07
N GLU A 81 -5.08 -13.41 -0.37
CA GLU A 81 -5.49 -13.21 1.03
C GLU A 81 -7.02 -13.23 1.18
N ILE A 82 -7.74 -12.50 0.33
CA ILE A 82 -9.22 -12.50 0.32
C ILE A 82 -9.75 -13.91 0.10
N THR A 83 -9.17 -14.65 -0.85
CA THR A 83 -9.57 -16.05 -1.12
C THR A 83 -9.31 -16.93 0.10
N GLN A 84 -8.14 -16.81 0.72
CA GLN A 84 -7.79 -17.56 1.91
C GLN A 84 -8.76 -17.28 3.06
N LEU A 85 -9.05 -16.01 3.34
CA LEU A 85 -10.03 -15.59 4.36
C LEU A 85 -11.43 -16.16 4.07
N SER A 86 -11.84 -16.20 2.80
CA SER A 86 -13.17 -16.75 2.42
C SER A 86 -13.31 -18.26 2.67
N THR A 87 -12.19 -18.99 2.70
CA THR A 87 -12.17 -20.47 2.80
C THR A 87 -11.81 -21.02 4.19
N ASN A 88 -11.14 -20.24 5.03
CA ASN A 88 -10.56 -20.72 6.31
C ASN A 88 -11.47 -20.60 7.53
N THR A 89 -12.63 -19.96 7.41
CA THR A 89 -13.52 -19.78 8.55
C THR A 89 -14.52 -20.94 8.63
N THR A 90 -14.63 -21.56 9.81
CA THR A 90 -15.58 -22.66 10.10
C THR A 90 -17.04 -22.25 9.88
N SER A 91 -17.31 -20.95 9.85
CA SER A 91 -18.50 -20.31 9.31
C SER A 91 -18.09 -19.36 8.19
N THR A 92 -18.63 -19.51 6.98
CA THR A 92 -18.38 -18.58 5.85
C THR A 92 -18.43 -17.13 6.33
N PRO A 93 -17.35 -16.35 6.14
CA PRO A 93 -17.32 -15.01 6.69
C PRO A 93 -18.29 -14.16 5.88
N SER A 94 -19.30 -13.58 6.55
CA SER A 94 -20.34 -12.85 5.83
C SER A 94 -19.82 -11.56 5.16
N ILE A 95 -18.69 -11.03 5.65
CA ILE A 95 -18.06 -9.79 5.16
C ILE A 95 -16.55 -9.88 5.38
N ILE A 96 -15.76 -9.57 4.34
CA ILE A 96 -14.31 -9.33 4.41
C ILE A 96 -14.08 -7.83 4.17
N VAL A 97 -13.21 -7.22 4.97
CA VAL A 97 -12.87 -5.80 4.81
C VAL A 97 -11.44 -5.64 4.30
N LEU A 98 -11.30 -4.99 3.15
CA LEU A 98 -10.01 -4.57 2.58
C LEU A 98 -9.74 -3.11 2.94
N GLU A 99 -8.71 -2.83 3.75
CA GLU A 99 -8.20 -1.47 3.95
C GLU A 99 -7.06 -1.21 2.98
N ALA A 100 -7.25 -0.24 2.08
CA ALA A 100 -6.25 0.18 1.12
C ALA A 100 -6.31 1.70 0.95
N ALA A 101 -5.25 2.41 1.34
CA ALA A 101 -5.17 3.87 1.22
C ALA A 101 -5.15 4.35 -0.24
N ILE A 102 -4.73 3.49 -1.16
CA ILE A 102 -4.60 3.75 -2.59
C ILE A 102 -5.62 2.98 -3.44
N LEU A 103 -6.71 2.46 -2.85
CA LEU A 103 -7.64 1.56 -3.52
C LEU A 103 -8.07 2.05 -4.91
N LEU A 104 -8.50 3.31 -4.99
CA LEU A 104 -8.99 3.92 -6.23
C LEU A 104 -7.86 4.33 -7.16
N ASP A 105 -6.75 4.86 -6.63
CA ASP A 105 -5.59 5.25 -7.42
C ASP A 105 -4.95 4.03 -8.12
N ALA A 106 -4.94 2.89 -7.43
CA ALA A 106 -4.42 1.61 -7.92
C ALA A 106 -5.44 0.78 -8.72
N GLN A 107 -6.68 1.25 -8.85
CA GLN A 107 -7.78 0.55 -9.55
C GLN A 107 -7.98 -0.89 -9.01
N TRP A 108 -8.07 -0.99 -7.69
CA TRP A 108 -8.29 -2.23 -6.95
C TRP A 108 -9.73 -2.37 -6.44
N ASP A 109 -10.61 -1.44 -6.81
CA ASP A 109 -12.03 -1.46 -6.48
C ASP A 109 -12.76 -2.68 -7.07
N ASP A 110 -12.22 -3.28 -8.14
CA ASP A 110 -12.70 -4.56 -8.71
C ASP A 110 -12.48 -5.78 -7.81
N LEU A 111 -11.72 -5.64 -6.72
CA LEU A 111 -11.60 -6.66 -5.68
C LEU A 111 -12.75 -6.63 -4.66
N CYS A 112 -13.62 -5.61 -4.72
CA CYS A 112 -14.62 -5.33 -3.71
C CYS A 112 -16.04 -5.33 -4.27
N ASP A 113 -16.99 -5.92 -3.55
CA ASP A 113 -18.43 -5.80 -3.88
C ASP A 113 -18.99 -4.41 -3.55
N ALA A 114 -18.38 -3.73 -2.58
CA ALA A 114 -18.74 -2.37 -2.17
C ALA A 114 -17.50 -1.60 -1.72
N VAL A 115 -17.43 -0.31 -2.08
CA VAL A 115 -16.34 0.59 -1.71
C VAL A 115 -16.84 1.64 -0.72
N TRP A 116 -16.17 1.76 0.43
CA TRP A 116 -16.47 2.75 1.45
C TRP A 116 -15.34 3.79 1.53
N ILE A 117 -15.68 5.06 1.32
CA ILE A 117 -14.73 6.17 1.40
C ILE A 117 -15.00 6.94 2.70
N ILE A 118 -13.95 7.12 3.51
CA ILE A 118 -14.02 7.91 4.74
C ILE A 118 -13.36 9.25 4.47
N THR A 119 -14.15 10.34 4.50
CA THR A 119 -13.66 11.69 4.26
C THR A 119 -13.70 12.55 5.53
N ALA A 120 -12.90 13.61 5.54
CA ALA A 120 -12.91 14.65 6.55
C ALA A 120 -12.57 16.00 5.89
N PRO A 121 -13.01 17.13 6.48
CA PRO A 121 -12.54 18.45 6.06
C PRO A 121 -11.01 18.55 6.05
N TYR A 122 -10.47 19.28 5.08
CA TYR A 122 -9.02 19.35 4.83
C TYR A 122 -8.24 19.85 6.05
N ASP A 123 -8.73 20.90 6.69
CA ASP A 123 -8.20 21.50 7.91
C ASP A 123 -8.17 20.50 9.07
N ILE A 124 -9.25 19.73 9.26
CA ILE A 124 -9.32 18.68 10.29
C ILE A 124 -8.34 17.54 10.01
N ALA A 125 -8.22 17.10 8.75
CA ALA A 125 -7.26 16.06 8.37
C ALA A 125 -5.81 16.54 8.58
N LEU A 126 -5.50 17.78 8.19
CA LEU A 126 -4.19 18.40 8.37
C LEU A 126 -3.83 18.53 9.86
N GLN A 127 -4.76 19.04 10.67
CA GLN A 127 -4.59 19.17 12.11
C GLN A 127 -4.27 17.81 12.75
N ARG A 128 -5.00 16.74 12.37
CA ARG A 128 -4.74 15.39 12.87
C ARG A 128 -3.36 14.86 12.48
N LEU A 129 -2.86 15.16 11.29
CA LEU A 129 -1.50 14.76 10.87
C LEU A 129 -0.42 15.46 11.71
N ILE A 130 -0.63 16.73 12.05
CA ILE A 130 0.32 17.49 12.88
C ILE A 130 0.27 17.01 14.33
N GLU A 131 -0.93 16.99 14.94
CA GLU A 131 -1.09 16.74 16.37
C GLU A 131 -0.89 15.28 16.75
N LYS A 132 -1.40 14.32 15.95
CA LYS A 132 -1.38 12.89 16.31
C LYS A 132 -0.19 12.14 15.73
N ARG A 133 0.40 12.63 14.63
CA ARG A 133 1.56 11.98 13.99
C ARG A 133 2.84 12.81 14.09
N SER A 134 2.82 13.93 14.80
CA SER A 134 3.97 14.82 15.02
C SER A 134 4.68 15.20 13.71
N MET A 135 3.92 15.31 12.61
CA MET A 135 4.48 15.67 11.31
C MET A 135 4.73 17.18 11.24
N LYS A 136 5.84 17.57 10.62
CA LYS A 136 6.07 18.98 10.28
C LYS A 136 4.95 19.46 9.35
N GLN A 137 4.53 20.71 9.51
CA GLN A 137 3.40 21.28 8.76
C GLN A 137 3.56 21.11 7.24
N GLU A 138 4.75 21.37 6.69
CA GLU A 138 5.02 21.21 5.26
C GLU A 138 4.84 19.77 4.77
N ASP A 139 5.31 18.79 5.54
CA ASP A 139 5.16 17.37 5.22
C ASP A 139 3.71 16.91 5.35
N ALA A 140 2.99 17.42 6.35
CA ALA A 140 1.58 17.17 6.54
C ALA A 140 0.73 17.74 5.39
N GLN A 141 1.05 18.95 4.92
CA GLN A 141 0.40 19.58 3.77
C GLN A 141 0.65 18.81 2.47
N LYS A 142 1.91 18.42 2.22
CA LYS A 142 2.26 17.58 1.06
C LYS A 142 1.53 16.24 1.08
N LYS A 143 1.45 15.59 2.25
CA LYS A 143 0.76 14.30 2.40
C LYS A 143 -0.74 14.42 2.22
N ASN A 144 -1.39 15.39 2.88
CA ASN A 144 -2.83 15.61 2.78
C ASN A 144 -3.27 16.07 1.37
N GLY A 145 -2.37 16.73 0.64
CA GLY A 145 -2.61 17.16 -0.74
C GLY A 145 -2.58 16.02 -1.78
N ARG A 146 -1.94 14.88 -1.47
CA ARG A 146 -1.87 13.72 -2.38
C ARG A 146 -3.16 12.90 -2.38
N THR A 147 -3.87 12.81 -1.25
CA THR A 147 -5.12 12.03 -1.09
C THR A 147 -6.37 12.80 -1.54
N ARG A 148 -6.24 13.70 -2.52
CA ARG A 148 -7.28 14.68 -2.93
C ARG A 148 -8.33 14.15 -3.92
N ARG A 149 -8.49 12.83 -4.08
CA ARG A 149 -9.45 12.26 -5.04
C ARG A 149 -10.40 11.29 -4.35
#